data_AF-A0A4R3TF35-F1
#
_entry.id   AF-A0A4R3TF35-F1
#
_cell.length_a   1.000
_cell.length_b   1.000
_cell.length_c   1.000
_cell.angle_alpha   90.00
_cell.angle_beta   90.00
_cell.angle_gamma   90.00
#
_symmetry.space_group_name_H-M   'P 1'
#
loop_
_entity.id
_entity.type
_entity.pdbx_description
1 polymer ?
#
loop_
_entity_poly.entity_id
_entity_poly.type
_entity_poly.pdbx_seq_one_letter_code
_entity_poly.pdbx_strand_id
1 'polypeptide(L)'
;MRKVTMIDPPSGWRYGFPKPLLLGEGQSLQDWLIENDYPQAEIDLFGRDNLPCRRWKREIEEPPTNELNAHDIVERMKLILARRHVAAIRADPSLIIQAQSENERQLASHRATIGNRGWRLLLQRSVVEIIAYMLQKSPTEATLRSTSPFSMILPPEPEAERRRMWRAAKAELIAETDAQFG
;
A
#
# COMPACT_ATOMS: atom_id res chain seq x y z
N MET A 1 -2.79 4.55 -23.68
CA MET A 1 -3.52 5.77 -23.24
C MET A 1 -4.55 5.37 -22.20
N ARG A 2 -4.66 6.10 -21.10
CA ARG A 2 -5.67 5.82 -20.06
C ARG A 2 -6.60 7.00 -19.85
N LYS A 3 -7.88 6.71 -19.64
CA LYS A 3 -8.89 7.72 -19.29
C LYS A 3 -8.85 7.96 -17.79
N VAL A 4 -8.45 9.16 -17.36
CA VAL A 4 -8.42 9.55 -15.95
C VAL A 4 -9.43 10.65 -15.66
N THR A 5 -9.89 10.71 -14.42
CA THR A 5 -10.62 11.88 -13.92
C THR A 5 -9.59 12.86 -13.36
N MET A 6 -9.43 14.01 -14.01
CA MET A 6 -8.66 15.12 -13.46
C MET A 6 -9.48 15.79 -12.36
N ILE A 7 -8.81 16.25 -11.31
CA ILE A 7 -9.41 17.03 -10.25
C ILE A 7 -8.61 18.30 -10.00
N ASP A 8 -9.33 19.40 -9.76
CA ASP A 8 -8.75 20.68 -9.40
C ASP A 8 -9.56 21.31 -8.26
N PRO A 9 -9.02 21.34 -7.03
CA PRO A 9 -9.67 22.02 -5.92
C PRO A 9 -9.55 23.55 -6.06
N PRO A 10 -10.33 24.34 -5.29
CA PRO A 10 -10.16 25.80 -5.23
C PRO A 10 -8.70 26.18 -4.98
N SER A 11 -8.18 27.20 -5.67
CA SER A 11 -6.76 27.60 -5.52
C SER A 11 -5.74 26.48 -5.78
N GLY A 12 -6.12 25.35 -6.39
CA GLY A 12 -5.29 24.17 -6.54
C GLY A 12 -3.97 24.40 -7.27
N TRP A 13 -3.95 25.36 -8.20
CA TRP A 13 -2.74 25.76 -8.93
C TRP A 13 -1.59 26.19 -8.01
N ARG A 14 -1.87 26.71 -6.81
CA ARG A 14 -0.86 27.08 -5.79
C ARG A 14 -0.15 25.87 -5.19
N TYR A 15 -0.75 24.68 -5.34
CA TYR A 15 -0.35 23.43 -4.72
C TYR A 15 -0.09 22.32 -5.76
N GLY A 16 0.08 22.71 -7.03
CA GLY A 16 0.42 21.78 -8.12
C GLY A 16 -0.76 21.02 -8.73
N PHE A 17 -1.98 21.49 -8.57
CA PHE A 17 -3.17 20.99 -9.29
C PHE A 17 -3.37 21.73 -10.62
N PRO A 18 -4.11 21.15 -11.60
CA PRO A 18 -4.88 19.89 -11.55
C PRO A 18 -4.03 18.62 -11.54
N LYS A 19 -4.50 17.60 -10.81
CA LYS A 19 -3.86 16.26 -10.74
C LYS A 19 -4.86 15.16 -11.15
N PRO A 20 -4.39 14.02 -11.68
CA PRO A 20 -5.25 12.87 -11.92
C PRO A 20 -5.71 12.28 -10.56
N LEU A 21 -7.03 12.17 -10.37
CA LEU A 21 -7.61 11.61 -9.16
C LEU A 21 -7.42 10.09 -9.12
N LEU A 22 -6.66 9.62 -8.13
CA LEU A 22 -6.33 8.20 -7.91
C LEU A 22 -6.69 7.80 -6.47
N LEU A 23 -7.99 7.68 -6.18
CA LEU A 23 -8.46 7.26 -4.85
C LEU A 23 -8.13 5.79 -4.62
N GLY A 24 -7.52 5.49 -3.46
CA GLY A 24 -7.40 4.12 -2.96
C GLY A 24 -8.73 3.57 -2.45
N GLU A 25 -8.83 2.25 -2.26
CA GLU A 25 -10.02 1.63 -1.66
C GLU A 25 -10.31 2.21 -0.27
N GLY A 26 -11.51 2.77 -0.10
CA GLY A 26 -11.94 3.40 1.15
C GLY A 26 -11.35 4.78 1.46
N GLN A 27 -10.55 5.36 0.55
CA GLN A 27 -9.96 6.69 0.76
C GLN A 27 -10.99 7.80 0.48
N SER A 28 -11.10 8.77 1.40
CA SER A 28 -11.91 9.97 1.18
C SER A 28 -11.21 10.93 0.22
N LEU A 29 -11.98 11.77 -0.48
CA LEU A 29 -11.42 12.80 -1.35
C LEU A 29 -10.53 13.79 -0.58
N GLN A 30 -10.91 14.14 0.66
CA GLN A 30 -10.16 15.08 1.49
C GLN A 30 -8.79 14.52 1.85
N ASP A 31 -8.74 13.25 2.25
CA ASP A 31 -7.48 12.57 2.56
C ASP A 31 -6.55 12.57 1.35
N TRP A 32 -7.10 12.27 0.17
CA TRP A 32 -6.33 12.28 -1.06
C TRP A 32 -5.80 13.67 -1.41
N LEU A 33 -6.59 14.73 -1.20
CA LEU A 33 -6.15 16.12 -1.43
C LEU A 33 -4.99 16.49 -0.51
N ILE A 34 -5.08 16.17 0.78
CA ILE A 34 -4.03 16.43 1.77
C ILE A 34 -2.75 15.66 1.44
N GLU A 35 -2.86 14.40 1.02
CA GLU A 35 -1.73 13.58 0.57
C GLU A 35 -1.06 14.08 -0.72
N ASN A 36 -1.76 14.93 -1.47
CA ASN A 36 -1.27 15.58 -2.69
C ASN A 36 -0.98 17.06 -2.47
N ASP A 37 -0.66 17.43 -1.23
CA ASP A 37 -0.17 18.74 -0.79
C ASP A 37 -1.20 19.87 -0.82
N TYR A 38 -2.49 19.53 -0.89
CA TYR A 38 -3.56 20.51 -0.70
C TYR A 38 -3.78 20.76 0.80
N PRO A 39 -3.69 22.02 1.29
CA PRO A 39 -3.75 22.29 2.72
C PRO A 39 -5.10 21.96 3.37
N GLN A 40 -5.07 21.34 4.55
CA GLN A 40 -6.27 21.12 5.37
C GLN A 40 -7.04 22.42 5.63
N ALA A 41 -6.33 23.54 5.87
CA ALA A 41 -6.95 24.84 6.09
C ALA A 41 -7.82 25.29 4.90
N GLU A 42 -7.40 25.00 3.67
CA GLU A 42 -8.19 25.31 2.47
C GLU A 42 -9.42 24.41 2.35
N ILE A 43 -9.37 23.18 2.87
CA ILE A 43 -10.52 22.26 2.92
C ILE A 43 -11.54 22.76 3.97
N ASP A 44 -11.04 23.15 5.14
CA ASP A 44 -11.88 23.56 6.26
C ASP A 44 -12.70 24.82 5.95
N LEU A 45 -12.21 25.71 5.08
CA LEU A 45 -12.93 26.91 4.61
C LEU A 45 -14.26 26.62 3.90
N PHE A 46 -14.39 25.46 3.25
CA PHE A 46 -15.59 25.08 2.51
C PHE A 46 -16.44 24.03 3.25
N GLY A 47 -15.97 23.56 4.40
CA GLY A 47 -16.51 22.40 5.10
C GLY A 47 -16.11 21.08 4.43
N ARG A 48 -15.95 20.02 5.23
CA ARG A 48 -15.45 18.71 4.76
C ARG A 48 -16.20 18.20 3.53
N ASP A 49 -17.52 18.30 3.51
CA ASP A 49 -18.34 17.63 2.48
C ASP A 49 -18.65 18.49 1.24
N ASN A 50 -18.30 19.78 1.26
CA ASN A 50 -18.75 20.75 0.25
C ASN A 50 -17.63 21.38 -0.58
N LEU A 51 -16.42 20.80 -0.58
CA LEU A 51 -15.29 21.36 -1.34
C LEU A 51 -15.58 21.37 -2.86
N PRO A 52 -15.73 22.54 -3.51
CA PRO A 52 -16.15 22.64 -4.89
C PRO A 52 -14.97 22.39 -5.84
N CYS A 53 -14.67 21.12 -6.09
CA CYS A 53 -13.61 20.72 -7.00
C CYS A 53 -14.11 20.65 -8.46
N ARG A 54 -13.35 21.22 -9.40
CA ARG A 54 -13.55 20.97 -10.83
C ARG A 54 -13.11 19.56 -11.18
N ARG A 55 -13.90 18.84 -11.97
CA ARG A 55 -13.62 17.47 -12.40
C ARG A 55 -13.91 17.29 -13.88
N TRP A 56 -13.00 16.67 -14.61
CA TRP A 56 -13.20 16.35 -16.03
C TRP A 56 -12.44 15.08 -16.42
N LYS A 57 -12.90 14.40 -17.47
CA LYS A 57 -12.20 13.23 -18.01
C LYS A 57 -11.14 13.70 -19.00
N ARG A 58 -9.93 13.16 -18.89
CA ARG A 58 -8.84 13.40 -19.85
C ARG A 58 -8.24 12.06 -20.26
N GLU A 59 -8.02 11.89 -21.55
CA GLU A 59 -7.14 10.83 -22.06
C GLU A 59 -5.72 11.34 -21.89
N ILE A 60 -4.96 10.65 -21.04
CA ILE A 60 -3.54 10.90 -20.90
C ILE A 60 -2.80 9.76 -21.60
N GLU A 61 -1.79 10.11 -22.39
CA GLU A 61 -0.77 9.15 -22.77
C GLU A 61 -0.24 8.51 -21.50
N GLU A 62 -0.01 7.20 -21.53
CA GLU A 62 0.66 6.56 -20.40
C GLU A 62 1.96 7.31 -20.19
N PRO A 63 2.20 7.89 -19.00
CA PRO A 63 3.49 8.50 -18.76
C PRO A 63 4.56 7.41 -19.02
N PRO A 64 5.77 7.77 -19.47
CA PRO A 64 6.88 6.85 -19.32
C PRO A 64 6.89 6.38 -17.86
N THR A 65 7.26 5.13 -17.62
CA THR A 65 7.11 4.31 -16.39
C THR A 65 7.61 4.90 -15.05
N ASN A 66 7.87 6.20 -14.96
CA ASN A 66 8.45 6.92 -13.83
C ASN A 66 7.45 7.78 -13.03
N GLU A 67 6.13 7.78 -13.32
CA GLU A 67 5.14 8.33 -12.38
C GLU A 67 4.62 7.22 -11.46
N LEU A 68 4.97 7.29 -10.17
CA LEU A 68 4.56 6.33 -9.15
C LEU A 68 3.04 6.11 -9.18
N ASN A 69 2.62 4.89 -9.51
CA ASN A 69 1.21 4.57 -9.55
C ASN A 69 0.74 4.06 -8.17
N ALA A 70 -0.57 4.12 -7.91
CA ALA A 70 -1.15 3.67 -6.65
C ALA A 70 -0.86 2.18 -6.35
N HIS A 71 -0.73 1.34 -7.39
CA HIS A 71 -0.39 -0.06 -7.26
C HIS A 71 1.04 -0.25 -6.71
N ASP A 72 2.02 0.53 -7.18
CA ASP A 72 3.39 0.48 -6.68
C ASP A 72 3.46 0.88 -5.20
N ILE A 73 2.69 1.91 -4.83
CA ILE A 73 2.59 2.36 -3.44
C ILE A 73 1.98 1.26 -2.56
N VAL A 74 0.92 0.60 -3.03
CA VAL A 74 0.30 -0.54 -2.32
C VAL A 74 1.28 -1.71 -2.19
N GLU A 75 2.00 -2.07 -3.24
CA GLU A 75 3.02 -3.12 -3.19
C GLU A 75 4.14 -2.77 -2.21
N ARG A 76 4.55 -1.50 -2.17
CA ARG A 76 5.51 -1.00 -1.20
C ARG A 76 4.96 -1.03 0.22
N MET A 77 3.70 -0.66 0.44
CA MET A 77 3.06 -0.77 1.76
C MET A 77 3.05 -2.21 2.27
N LYS A 78 2.81 -3.20 1.40
CA LYS A 78 2.88 -4.62 1.77
C LYS A 78 4.28 -5.02 2.25
N LEU A 79 5.33 -4.44 1.67
CA LEU A 79 6.71 -4.65 2.15
C LEU A 79 6.92 -4.00 3.53
N ILE A 80 6.39 -2.80 3.76
CA ILE A 80 6.44 -2.14 5.08
C ILE A 80 5.69 -2.99 6.12
N LEU A 81 4.52 -3.52 5.77
CA LEU A 81 3.75 -4.43 6.63
C LEU A 81 4.56 -5.69 6.95
N ALA A 82 5.21 -6.30 5.94
CA ALA A 82 6.05 -7.46 6.14
C ALA A 82 7.21 -7.19 7.10
N ARG A 83 7.83 -5.99 7.07
CA ARG A 83 8.86 -5.60 8.05
C ARG A 83 8.31 -5.55 9.48
N ARG A 84 7.07 -5.08 9.67
CA ARG A 84 6.40 -5.09 10.98
C ARG A 84 6.13 -6.51 11.46
N HIS A 85 5.64 -7.38 10.57
CA HIS A 85 5.46 -8.81 10.89
C HIS A 85 6.79 -9.47 11.27
N VAL A 86 7.88 -9.17 10.55
CA VAL A 86 9.22 -9.65 10.89
C VAL A 86 9.66 -9.19 12.28
N ALA A 87 9.38 -7.92 12.65
CA ALA A 87 9.67 -7.43 14.00
C ALA A 87 8.87 -8.20 15.06
N ALA A 88 7.59 -8.50 14.81
CA ALA A 88 6.77 -9.32 15.68
C ALA A 88 7.33 -10.75 15.81
N ILE A 89 7.69 -11.40 14.70
CA ILE A 89 8.28 -12.75 14.69
C ILE A 89 9.62 -12.79 15.44
N ARG A 90 10.45 -11.74 15.31
CA ARG A 90 11.70 -11.63 16.06
C ARG A 90 11.47 -11.49 17.56
N ALA A 91 10.41 -10.80 17.98
CA ALA A 91 10.04 -10.65 19.37
C ALA A 91 9.40 -11.94 19.94
N ASP A 92 8.58 -12.62 19.14
CA ASP A 92 7.91 -13.86 19.50
C ASP A 92 7.91 -14.87 18.33
N PRO A 93 8.90 -15.79 18.29
CA PRO A 93 8.96 -16.83 17.27
C PRO A 93 7.78 -17.83 17.31
N SER A 94 7.01 -17.90 18.40
CA SER A 94 5.85 -18.80 18.49
C SER A 94 4.74 -18.42 17.50
N LEU A 95 4.76 -17.17 16.98
CA LEU A 95 3.88 -16.70 15.91
C LEU A 95 3.98 -17.55 14.64
N ILE A 96 5.10 -18.26 14.40
CA ILE A 96 5.22 -19.18 13.28
C ILE A 96 4.23 -20.35 13.41
N ILE A 97 4.05 -20.90 14.62
CA ILE A 97 3.11 -22.01 14.88
C ILE A 97 1.66 -21.54 14.68
N GLN A 98 1.36 -20.32 15.11
CA GLN A 98 0.05 -19.71 14.89
C GLN A 98 -0.21 -19.48 13.40
N ALA A 99 0.78 -18.97 12.66
CA ALA A 99 0.70 -18.74 11.22
C ALA A 99 0.54 -20.05 10.44
N GLN A 100 1.20 -21.13 10.86
CA GLN A 100 1.01 -22.47 10.29
C GLN A 100 -0.45 -22.93 10.46
N SER A 101 -0.97 -22.86 11.69
CA SER A 101 -2.33 -23.28 12.01
C SER A 101 -3.37 -22.47 11.22
N GLU A 102 -3.15 -21.16 11.10
CA GLU A 102 -4.02 -20.28 10.32
C GLU A 102 -3.94 -20.56 8.82
N ASN A 103 -2.74 -20.80 8.28
CA ASN A 103 -2.59 -21.13 6.88
C ASN A 103 -3.23 -22.48 6.52
N GLU A 104 -3.14 -23.49 7.40
CA GLU A 104 -3.87 -24.76 7.22
C GLU A 104 -5.39 -24.57 7.26
N ARG A 105 -5.90 -23.73 8.16
CA ARG A 105 -7.33 -23.36 8.21
C ARG A 105 -7.78 -22.75 6.88
N GLN A 106 -7.00 -21.85 6.29
CA GLN A 106 -7.29 -21.24 5.00
C GLN A 106 -7.19 -22.25 3.85
N LEU A 107 -6.22 -23.16 3.88
CA LEU A 107 -6.09 -24.23 2.88
C LEU A 107 -7.24 -25.24 2.90
N ALA A 108 -7.79 -25.52 4.09
CA ALA A 108 -8.97 -26.36 4.24
C ALA A 108 -10.26 -25.69 3.74
N SER A 109 -10.24 -24.38 3.49
CA SER A 109 -11.35 -23.65 2.90
C SER A 109 -11.42 -23.87 1.38
N HIS A 110 -12.62 -23.78 0.79
CA HIS A 110 -12.84 -23.88 -0.65
C HIS A 110 -12.24 -22.72 -1.47
N ARG A 111 -11.43 -21.83 -0.86
CA ARG A 111 -10.83 -20.63 -1.49
C ARG A 111 -9.30 -20.57 -1.37
N ALA A 112 -8.65 -21.71 -1.13
CA ALA A 112 -7.19 -21.80 -1.05
C ALA A 112 -6.49 -21.22 -2.29
N THR A 113 -5.61 -20.24 -2.09
CA THR A 113 -4.86 -19.59 -3.17
C THR A 113 -3.49 -20.24 -3.39
N ILE A 114 -2.83 -19.90 -4.52
CA ILE A 114 -1.43 -20.28 -4.76
C ILE A 114 -0.52 -19.73 -3.65
N GLY A 115 -0.82 -18.52 -3.16
CA GLY A 115 -0.11 -17.90 -2.04
C GLY A 115 -0.18 -18.71 -0.75
N ASN A 116 -1.36 -19.24 -0.39
CA ASN A 116 -1.51 -20.11 0.78
C ASN A 116 -0.65 -21.38 0.68
N ARG A 117 -0.56 -21.97 -0.52
CA ARG A 117 0.29 -23.15 -0.76
C ARG A 117 1.77 -22.80 -0.65
N GLY A 118 2.18 -21.64 -1.16
CA GLY A 118 3.54 -21.12 -1.00
C GLY A 118 3.90 -20.88 0.47
N TRP A 119 3.00 -20.28 1.25
CA TRP A 119 3.19 -20.08 2.67
C TRP A 119 3.30 -21.38 3.45
N ARG A 120 2.55 -22.44 3.06
CA ARG A 120 2.69 -23.75 3.71
C ARG A 120 4.11 -24.31 3.60
N LEU A 121 4.74 -24.16 2.43
CA LEU A 121 6.12 -24.61 2.21
C LEU A 121 7.12 -23.71 2.94
N LEU A 122 6.90 -22.39 2.91
CA LEU A 122 7.82 -21.44 3.55
C LEU A 122 7.79 -21.57 5.08
N LEU A 123 6.63 -21.76 5.69
CA LEU A 123 6.49 -21.87 7.15
C LEU A 123 7.12 -23.14 7.74
N GLN A 124 7.57 -24.09 6.91
CA GLN A 124 8.34 -25.27 7.34
C GLN A 124 9.85 -25.00 7.38
N ARG A 125 10.30 -23.81 6.94
CA ARG A 125 11.70 -23.40 6.91
C ARG A 125 12.13 -22.80 8.24
N SER A 126 13.43 -22.54 8.39
CA SER A 126 13.95 -21.86 9.57
C SER A 126 13.41 -20.43 9.65
N VAL A 127 13.32 -19.88 10.87
CA VAL A 127 12.87 -18.48 11.09
C VAL A 127 13.70 -17.48 10.29
N VAL A 128 15.00 -17.74 10.15
CA VAL A 128 15.92 -16.89 9.37
C VAL A 128 15.53 -16.90 7.88
N GLU A 129 15.27 -18.07 7.30
CA GLU A 129 14.83 -18.20 5.90
C GLU A 129 13.46 -17.52 5.70
N ILE A 130 12.50 -17.73 6.61
CA ILE A 130 11.17 -17.10 6.54
C ILE A 130 11.32 -15.57 6.50
N ILE A 131 12.11 -15.01 7.40
CA ILE A 131 12.36 -13.56 7.46
C ILE A 131 13.04 -13.07 6.18
N ALA A 132 14.03 -13.80 5.65
CA ALA A 132 14.71 -13.42 4.43
C ALA A 132 13.73 -13.32 3.24
N TYR A 133 12.87 -14.33 3.07
CA TYR A 133 11.84 -14.33 2.04
C TYR A 133 10.82 -13.20 2.21
N MET A 134 10.42 -12.87 3.44
CA MET A 134 9.48 -11.79 3.72
C MET A 134 10.02 -10.40 3.33
N LEU A 135 11.35 -10.21 3.37
CA LEU A 135 12.00 -8.92 3.11
C LEU A 135 12.52 -8.79 1.68
N GLN A 136 12.52 -9.86 0.90
CA GLN A 136 13.04 -9.86 -0.46
C GLN A 136 12.16 -9.04 -1.42
N LYS A 137 12.81 -8.16 -2.18
CA LYS A 137 12.17 -7.31 -3.20
C LYS A 137 12.15 -8.02 -4.55
N SER A 138 11.26 -8.99 -4.71
CA SER A 138 11.11 -9.75 -5.97
C SER A 138 9.62 -10.03 -6.29
N PRO A 139 9.23 -10.21 -7.57
CA PRO A 139 7.83 -10.41 -7.97
C PRO A 139 7.16 -11.63 -7.31
N THR A 140 7.91 -12.72 -7.13
CA THR A 140 7.40 -13.96 -6.52
C THR A 140 7.01 -13.74 -5.06
N GLU A 141 7.87 -13.05 -4.30
CA GLU A 141 7.70 -12.74 -2.89
C GLU A 141 6.66 -11.64 -2.69
N ALA A 142 6.46 -10.76 -3.68
CA ALA A 142 5.36 -9.80 -3.69
C ALA A 142 3.98 -10.48 -3.70
N THR A 143 3.84 -11.51 -4.53
CA THR A 143 2.65 -12.36 -4.56
C THR A 143 2.44 -13.05 -3.21
N LEU A 144 3.53 -13.56 -2.61
CA LEU A 144 3.47 -14.21 -1.31
C LEU A 144 3.01 -13.27 -0.19
N ARG A 145 3.56 -12.04 -0.12
CA ARG A 145 3.17 -11.02 0.88
C ARG A 145 1.69 -10.67 0.83
N SER A 146 1.04 -10.74 -0.33
CA SER A 146 -0.39 -10.44 -0.49
C SER A 146 -1.32 -11.42 0.24
N THR A 147 -0.81 -12.59 0.60
CA THR A 147 -1.57 -13.68 1.26
C THR A 147 -0.93 -14.07 2.59
N SER A 148 -0.20 -13.15 3.22
CA SER A 148 0.52 -13.43 4.45
C SER A 148 -0.42 -13.89 5.58
N PRO A 149 -0.22 -15.09 6.16
CA PRO A 149 -1.05 -15.56 7.27
C PRO A 149 -0.87 -14.71 8.52
N PHE A 150 0.27 -14.01 8.64
CA PHE A 150 0.53 -13.05 9.73
C PHE A 150 -0.48 -11.91 9.78
N SER A 151 -1.03 -11.49 8.63
CA SER A 151 -2.08 -10.45 8.57
C SER A 151 -3.39 -10.86 9.24
N MET A 152 -3.62 -12.16 9.45
CA MET A 152 -4.84 -12.70 10.05
C MET A 152 -4.69 -12.97 11.54
N ILE A 153 -3.46 -13.20 12.03
CA ILE A 153 -3.18 -13.52 13.43
C ILE A 153 -2.68 -12.31 14.23
N LEU A 154 -2.11 -11.31 13.56
CA LEU A 154 -1.69 -10.05 14.19
C LEU A 154 -2.83 -9.04 14.16
N PRO A 155 -2.92 -8.14 15.15
CA PRO A 155 -3.93 -7.08 15.16
C PRO A 155 -3.90 -6.25 13.87
N PRO A 156 -5.06 -5.94 13.28
CA PRO A 156 -5.11 -5.11 12.08
C PRO A 156 -4.61 -3.70 12.39
N GLU A 157 -3.95 -3.09 11.41
CA GLU A 157 -3.39 -1.76 11.59
C GLU A 157 -4.50 -0.69 11.69
N PRO A 158 -4.47 0.16 12.74
CA PRO A 158 -5.39 1.29 12.83
C PRO A 158 -5.30 2.17 11.58
N GLU A 159 -6.39 2.84 11.24
CA GLU A 159 -6.45 3.66 10.02
C GLU A 159 -5.34 4.73 9.96
N ALA A 160 -5.02 5.35 11.09
CA ALA A 160 -3.92 6.31 11.19
C ALA A 160 -2.56 5.68 10.82
N GLU A 161 -2.34 4.42 11.20
CA GLU A 161 -1.10 3.68 10.87
C GLU A 161 -1.08 3.29 9.39
N ARG A 162 -2.21 2.87 8.81
CA ARG A 162 -2.32 2.63 7.37
C ARG A 162 -1.97 3.87 6.55
N ARG A 163 -2.44 5.06 6.97
CA ARG A 163 -2.08 6.34 6.33
C ARG A 163 -0.59 6.67 6.48
N ARG A 164 0.02 6.41 7.65
CA ARG A 164 1.47 6.57 7.85
C ARG A 164 2.27 5.65 6.91
N MET A 165 1.86 4.39 6.81
CA MET A 165 2.49 3.42 5.91
C MET A 165 2.37 3.81 4.44
N TRP A 166 1.23 4.35 4.01
CA TRP A 166 1.06 4.87 2.64
C TRP A 166 2.03 6.00 2.32
N ARG A 167 2.16 7.00 3.21
CA ARG A 167 3.11 8.10 3.04
C ARG A 167 4.55 7.62 3.04
N ALA A 168 4.90 6.69 3.95
CA ALA A 168 6.22 6.09 4.00
C ALA A 168 6.54 5.31 2.71
N ALA A 169 5.58 4.56 2.18
CA ALA A 169 5.72 3.82 0.93
C ALA A 169 5.97 4.75 -0.27
N LYS A 170 5.18 5.82 -0.38
CA LYS A 170 5.36 6.85 -1.40
C LYS A 170 6.75 7.49 -1.29
N ALA A 171 7.17 7.86 -0.09
CA ALA A 171 8.49 8.47 0.15
C ALA A 171 9.66 7.52 -0.20
N GLU A 172 9.59 6.24 0.19
CA GLU A 172 10.62 5.25 -0.17
C GLU A 172 10.75 5.07 -1.69
N LEU A 173 9.62 5.07 -2.39
CA LEU A 173 9.60 4.94 -3.84
C LEU A 173 10.17 6.17 -4.55
N ILE A 174 9.84 7.39 -4.08
CA ILE A 174 10.42 8.63 -4.61
C ILE A 174 11.94 8.61 -4.42
N ALA A 175 12.41 8.28 -3.22
CA ALA A 175 13.83 8.23 -2.91
C ALA A 175 14.60 7.18 -3.74
N GLU A 176 13.99 6.01 -4.02
CA GLU A 176 14.59 5.00 -4.89
C GLU A 176 14.68 5.46 -6.35
N THR A 177 13.65 6.13 -6.86
CA THR A 177 13.68 6.74 -8.19
C THR A 177 14.78 7.80 -8.28
N ASP A 178 14.86 8.71 -7.31
CA ASP A 178 15.88 9.76 -7.28
C ASP A 178 17.30 9.19 -7.22
N ALA A 179 17.52 8.11 -6.45
CA ALA A 179 18.81 7.43 -6.37
C ALA A 179 19.20 6.66 -7.63
N GLN A 180 18.24 6.29 -8.48
CA GLN A 180 18.49 5.58 -9.75
C GLN A 180 18.85 6.54 -10.89
N PHE A 181 18.48 7.82 -10.78
CA PHE A 181 18.66 8.83 -11.83
C PHE A 181 19.56 10.03 -11.44
N GLY A 182 20.09 10.05 -10.21
CA GLY A 182 21.07 11.03 -9.72
C GLY A 182 22.50 10.49 -9.69
#